data_AF-A0A0Q8J671-F1
#
_entry.id   AF-A0A0Q8J671-F1
#
_cell.length_a   1.000
_cell.length_b   1.000
_cell.length_c   1.000
_cell.angle_alpha   90.00
_cell.angle_beta   90.00
_cell.angle_gamma   90.00
#
_symmetry.space_group_name_H-M   'P 1'
#
loop_
_entity.id
_entity.type
_entity.pdbx_description
1 polymer ?
#
loop_
_entity_poly.entity_id
_entity_poly.type
_entity_poly.pdbx_seq_one_letter_code
_entity_poly.pdbx_strand_id
1 'polypeptide(L)'
;MSGTAALRTILSEVDPSWHGDGPDRIEPELLAAARNSALGRRLLGRWLAAGDAPALLAPQPGEGFGAAALRWPRARVERLVRDLGALAYAPAIRAEVRRDPVRRLKQALDNAYLLALDSLVWDGKVQAQLGAQLNAELDAALRDPDDRSMLDLLDRRGRAELRLWAERRDPGLADWSRLLLPRGLHDPSASLVAHLPPETVERLHAHHGARPLAA
;
A
#
# COMPACT_ATOMS: atom_id res chain seq x y z
N MET A 1 19.63 6.74 -14.69
CA MET A 1 20.16 6.63 -13.31
C MET A 1 21.05 5.40 -13.21
N SER A 2 22.21 5.48 -12.55
CA SER A 2 23.03 4.26 -12.25
C SER A 2 22.30 3.38 -11.23
N GLY A 3 22.37 2.06 -11.36
CA GLY A 3 21.68 1.12 -10.44
C GLY A 3 22.05 1.31 -8.96
N THR A 4 23.21 1.90 -8.67
CA THR A 4 23.63 2.26 -7.29
C THR A 4 22.82 3.43 -6.71
N ALA A 5 22.37 4.37 -7.53
CA ALA A 5 21.51 5.47 -7.10
C ALA A 5 20.07 4.97 -6.82
N ALA A 6 19.55 4.10 -7.68
CA ALA A 6 18.24 3.47 -7.48
C ALA A 6 18.20 2.63 -6.18
N LEU A 7 19.24 1.83 -5.94
CA LEU A 7 19.34 1.03 -4.71
C LEU A 7 19.40 1.91 -3.44
N ARG A 8 20.07 3.07 -3.50
CA ARG A 8 20.07 4.02 -2.40
C ARG A 8 18.67 4.53 -2.09
N THR A 9 17.91 4.94 -3.12
CA THR A 9 16.52 5.43 -2.97
C THR A 9 15.59 4.36 -2.40
N ILE A 10 15.72 3.12 -2.89
CA ILE A 10 14.94 1.99 -2.36
C ILE A 10 15.25 1.83 -0.87
N LEU A 11 16.52 1.62 -0.53
CA LEU A 11 16.92 1.31 0.85
C LEU A 11 16.64 2.44 1.85
N SER A 12 16.50 3.70 1.40
CA SER A 12 16.12 4.80 2.30
C SER A 12 14.65 4.75 2.74
N GLU A 13 13.77 4.14 1.94
CA GLU A 13 12.33 4.06 2.25
C GLU A 13 11.89 2.68 2.77
N VAL A 14 12.70 1.64 2.55
CA VAL A 14 12.46 0.30 3.11
C VAL A 14 12.43 0.35 4.63
N ASP A 15 11.42 -0.28 5.23
CA ASP A 15 11.31 -0.39 6.68
C ASP A 15 12.49 -1.19 7.28
N PRO A 16 13.12 -0.73 8.37
CA PRO A 16 14.27 -1.41 8.97
C PRO A 16 14.03 -2.87 9.35
N SER A 17 12.80 -3.26 9.68
CA SER A 17 12.44 -4.64 10.08
C SER A 17 12.58 -5.67 8.95
N TRP A 18 12.81 -5.24 7.71
CA TRP A 18 13.16 -6.15 6.61
C TRP A 18 14.60 -6.65 6.65
N HIS A 19 15.45 -6.06 7.51
CA HIS A 19 16.84 -6.46 7.68
C HIS A 19 17.04 -7.18 9.01
N GLY A 20 16.28 -8.26 9.19
CA GLY A 20 16.27 -9.14 10.37
C GLY A 20 15.20 -8.78 11.40
N ASP A 21 14.83 -9.77 12.21
CA ASP A 21 13.96 -9.66 13.37
C ASP A 21 14.64 -10.21 14.62
N GLY A 22 14.14 -9.83 15.81
CA GLY A 22 14.66 -10.30 17.09
C GLY A 22 16.20 -10.26 17.18
N PRO A 23 16.88 -11.41 17.40
CA PRO A 23 18.33 -11.48 17.52
C PRO A 23 19.10 -11.31 16.20
N ASP A 24 18.44 -11.50 15.05
CA ASP A 24 19.04 -11.37 13.72
C ASP A 24 18.87 -9.95 13.15
N ARG A 25 18.17 -9.07 13.87
CA ARG A 25 17.97 -7.67 13.49
C ARG A 25 19.31 -6.94 13.42
N ILE A 26 19.59 -6.30 12.29
CA ILE A 26 20.73 -5.40 12.16
C ILE A 26 20.52 -4.19 13.07
N GLU A 27 21.50 -3.92 13.93
CA GLU A 27 21.50 -2.75 14.81
C GLU A 27 21.29 -1.44 14.01
N PRO A 28 20.47 -0.48 14.50
CA PRO A 28 20.09 0.71 13.74
C PRO A 28 21.29 1.52 13.22
N GLU A 29 22.35 1.65 14.02
CA GLU A 29 23.58 2.36 13.65
C GLU A 29 24.32 1.64 12.50
N LEU A 30 24.42 0.31 12.58
CA LEU A 30 25.05 -0.50 11.55
C LEU A 30 24.23 -0.48 10.25
N LEU A 31 22.90 -0.52 10.35
CA LEU A 31 22.01 -0.40 9.20
C LEU A 31 22.16 0.97 8.52
N ALA A 32 22.23 2.05 9.30
CA ALA A 32 22.47 3.40 8.78
C ALA A 32 23.84 3.50 8.09
N ALA A 33 24.90 2.95 8.70
CA ALA A 33 26.22 2.90 8.09
C ALA A 33 26.22 2.08 6.78
N ALA A 34 25.54 0.94 6.76
CA ALA A 34 25.41 0.10 5.59
C ALA A 34 24.66 0.79 4.43
N ARG A 35 23.57 1.53 4.72
CA ARG A 35 22.84 2.35 3.75
C ARG A 35 23.71 3.43 3.11
N ASN A 36 24.65 3.98 3.87
CA ASN A 36 25.57 5.03 3.38
C ASN A 36 26.80 4.46 2.64
N SER A 37 27.16 3.20 2.87
CA SER A 37 28.26 2.50 2.19
C SER A 37 27.85 1.87 0.85
N ALA A 38 28.72 1.93 -0.17
CA ALA A 38 28.48 1.26 -1.46
C ALA A 38 28.41 -0.26 -1.33
N LEU A 39 29.29 -0.86 -0.52
CA LEU A 39 29.27 -2.31 -0.25
C LEU A 39 28.06 -2.68 0.60
N GLY A 40 27.78 -1.90 1.66
CA GLY A 40 26.64 -2.13 2.54
C GLY A 40 25.32 -2.15 1.77
N ARG A 41 25.07 -1.14 0.91
CA ARG A 41 23.89 -1.14 0.04
C ARG A 41 23.78 -2.38 -0.83
N ARG A 42 24.89 -2.85 -1.41
CA ARG A 42 24.89 -4.08 -2.24
C ARG A 42 24.52 -5.31 -1.41
N LEU A 43 25.01 -5.43 -0.18
CA LEU A 43 24.67 -6.55 0.72
C LEU A 43 23.20 -6.49 1.14
N LEU A 44 22.71 -5.33 1.57
CA LEU A 44 21.30 -5.13 1.91
C LEU A 44 20.38 -5.41 0.71
N GLY A 45 20.74 -4.93 -0.48
CA GLY A 45 20.00 -5.22 -1.71
C GLY A 45 19.99 -6.71 -2.04
N ARG A 46 21.11 -7.42 -1.89
CA ARG A 46 21.18 -8.88 -2.09
C ARG A 46 20.35 -9.64 -1.06
N TRP A 47 20.33 -9.18 0.20
CA TRP A 47 19.49 -9.75 1.25
C TRP A 47 18.02 -9.71 0.82
N LEU A 48 17.53 -8.53 0.43
CA LEU A 48 16.15 -8.38 -0.02
C LEU A 48 15.87 -9.20 -1.28
N ALA A 49 16.80 -9.21 -2.26
CA ALA A 49 16.61 -9.95 -3.51
C ALA A 49 16.58 -11.48 -3.33
N ALA A 50 17.22 -12.01 -2.28
CA ALA A 50 17.26 -13.44 -2.01
C ALA A 50 15.97 -14.01 -1.41
N GLY A 51 15.08 -13.16 -0.90
CA GLY A 51 13.84 -13.61 -0.24
C GLY A 51 12.68 -12.64 -0.41
N ASP A 52 12.75 -11.49 0.26
CA ASP A 52 11.58 -10.63 0.50
C ASP A 52 11.25 -9.65 -0.65
N ALA A 53 12.11 -9.48 -1.66
CA ALA A 53 11.84 -8.62 -2.81
C ALA A 53 12.56 -9.02 -4.11
N PRO A 54 12.42 -10.28 -4.55
CA PRO A 54 13.11 -10.78 -5.74
C PRO A 54 12.63 -10.09 -7.02
N ALA A 55 11.34 -9.77 -7.17
CA ALA A 55 10.80 -9.18 -8.39
C ALA A 55 11.13 -7.70 -8.52
N LEU A 56 11.17 -6.97 -7.40
CA LEU A 56 11.59 -5.55 -7.36
C LEU A 56 13.06 -5.39 -7.79
N LEU A 57 13.91 -6.31 -7.35
CA LEU A 57 15.37 -6.23 -7.50
C LEU A 57 15.89 -7.08 -8.66
N ALA A 58 15.01 -7.82 -9.35
CA ALA A 58 15.33 -8.48 -10.60
C ALA A 58 15.64 -7.44 -11.70
N PRO A 59 16.60 -7.72 -12.59
CA PRO A 59 16.79 -6.93 -13.79
C PRO A 59 15.57 -7.09 -14.72
N GLN A 60 14.73 -6.06 -14.80
CA GLN A 60 13.58 -6.05 -15.71
C GLN A 60 14.00 -5.58 -17.11
N PRO A 61 13.62 -6.28 -18.19
CA PRO A 61 13.86 -5.83 -19.56
C PRO A 61 13.25 -4.44 -19.80
N GLY A 62 14.04 -3.50 -20.33
CA GLY A 62 13.58 -2.15 -20.70
C GLY A 62 13.44 -1.16 -19.54
N GLU A 63 12.93 -1.57 -18.38
CA GLU A 63 12.70 -0.67 -17.24
C GLU A 63 13.91 -0.56 -16.29
N GLY A 64 14.72 -1.62 -16.20
CA GLY A 64 15.91 -1.67 -15.36
C GLY A 64 15.65 -1.96 -13.88
N PHE A 65 16.73 -2.04 -13.10
CA PHE A 65 16.71 -2.38 -11.68
C PHE A 65 15.93 -1.36 -10.84
N GLY A 66 14.99 -1.81 -10.00
CA GLY A 66 14.28 -0.94 -9.07
C GLY A 66 13.26 -0.01 -9.73
N ALA A 67 12.89 -0.26 -10.98
CA ALA A 67 11.98 0.58 -11.74
C ALA A 67 10.62 0.80 -11.05
N ALA A 68 10.08 -0.23 -10.41
CA ALA A 68 8.83 -0.12 -9.67
C ALA A 68 8.91 0.93 -8.55
N ALA A 69 9.98 0.93 -7.74
CA ALA A 69 10.15 1.93 -6.68
C ALA A 69 10.34 3.36 -7.22
N LEU A 70 10.98 3.52 -8.38
CA LEU A 70 11.13 4.83 -9.03
C LEU A 70 9.80 5.32 -9.63
N ARG A 71 9.02 4.41 -10.22
CA ARG A 71 7.68 4.68 -10.74
C ARG A 71 6.66 4.89 -9.62
N TRP A 72 6.88 4.34 -8.44
CA TRP A 72 5.94 4.36 -7.33
C TRP A 72 6.62 4.81 -6.05
N PRO A 73 7.05 6.08 -5.89
CA PRO A 73 7.60 6.53 -4.61
C PRO A 73 6.57 6.37 -3.49
N ARG A 74 7.03 6.26 -2.23
CA ARG A 74 6.17 6.01 -1.06
C ARG A 74 4.90 6.85 -1.03
N ALA A 75 5.01 8.16 -1.20
CA ALA A 75 3.86 9.07 -1.16
C ALA A 75 2.79 8.75 -2.25
N ARG A 76 3.21 8.25 -3.42
CA ARG A 76 2.29 7.82 -4.48
C ARG A 76 1.60 6.50 -4.10
N VAL A 77 2.34 5.55 -3.53
CA VAL A 77 1.78 4.28 -3.03
C VAL A 77 0.77 4.55 -1.92
N GLU A 78 1.09 5.42 -0.96
CA GLU A 78 0.19 5.79 0.15
C GLU A 78 -1.11 6.42 -0.35
N ARG A 79 -1.05 7.29 -1.36
CA ARG A 79 -2.25 7.87 -2.00
C ARG A 79 -3.09 6.81 -2.71
N LEU A 80 -2.46 5.91 -3.48
CA LEU A 80 -3.15 4.83 -4.16
C LEU A 80 -3.83 3.89 -3.15
N VAL A 81 -3.13 3.50 -2.08
CA VAL A 81 -3.66 2.66 -1.01
C VAL A 81 -4.86 3.31 -0.34
N ARG A 82 -4.77 4.61 -0.01
CA ARG A 82 -5.88 5.37 0.58
C ARG A 82 -7.11 5.38 -0.31
N ASP A 83 -6.93 5.64 -1.60
CA ASP A 83 -8.02 5.66 -2.58
C ASP A 83 -8.64 4.26 -2.76
N LEU A 84 -7.81 3.21 -2.82
CA LEU A 84 -8.28 1.82 -2.87
C LEU A 84 -9.04 1.43 -1.61
N GLY A 85 -8.57 1.83 -0.43
CA GLY A 85 -9.23 1.57 0.84
C GLY A 85 -10.61 2.23 0.94
N ALA A 86 -10.68 3.52 0.60
CA ALA A 86 -11.95 4.25 0.54
C ALA A 86 -12.90 3.63 -0.49
N LEU A 87 -12.39 3.26 -1.66
CA LEU A 87 -13.21 2.64 -2.69
C LEU A 87 -13.69 1.23 -2.28
N ALA A 88 -12.85 0.42 -1.63
CA ALA A 88 -13.23 -0.90 -1.14
C ALA A 88 -14.38 -0.85 -0.12
N TYR A 89 -14.43 0.19 0.72
CA TYR A 89 -15.53 0.47 1.64
C TYR A 89 -16.63 1.34 1.06
N ALA A 90 -16.61 1.67 -0.23
CA ALA A 90 -17.65 2.47 -0.88
C ALA A 90 -19.09 2.02 -0.57
N PRO A 91 -19.44 0.72 -0.55
CA PRO A 91 -20.80 0.29 -0.22
C PRO A 91 -21.23 0.71 1.19
N ALA A 92 -20.33 0.59 2.17
CA ALA A 92 -20.59 0.97 3.56
C ALA A 92 -20.59 2.50 3.74
N ILE A 93 -19.66 3.20 3.09
CA ILE A 93 -19.60 4.67 3.09
C ILE A 93 -20.87 5.27 2.50
N ARG A 94 -21.41 4.69 1.41
CA ARG A 94 -22.66 5.13 0.77
C ARG A 94 -23.91 4.80 1.60
N ALA A 95 -23.87 3.73 2.39
CA ALA A 95 -24.97 3.34 3.27
C ALA A 95 -25.02 4.18 4.56
N GLU A 96 -23.94 4.89 4.90
CA GLU A 96 -23.88 5.74 6.08
C GLU A 96 -24.66 7.04 5.90
N VAL A 97 -25.64 7.27 6.78
CA VAL A 97 -26.54 8.43 6.73
C VAL A 97 -26.49 9.30 7.99
N ARG A 98 -25.77 8.87 9.04
CA ARG A 98 -25.68 9.61 10.31
C ARG A 98 -24.75 10.81 10.15
N ARG A 99 -25.20 11.97 10.64
CA ARG A 99 -24.51 13.27 10.46
C ARG A 99 -23.05 13.24 10.91
N ASP A 100 -22.79 12.77 12.13
CA ASP A 100 -21.43 12.81 12.71
C ASP A 100 -20.45 11.84 12.01
N PRO A 101 -20.79 10.56 11.79
CA PRO A 101 -19.99 9.67 10.95
C PRO A 101 -19.68 10.22 9.56
N VAL A 102 -20.68 10.75 8.84
CA VAL A 102 -20.48 11.35 7.51
C VAL A 102 -19.54 12.54 7.57
N ARG A 103 -19.67 13.41 8.59
CA ARG A 103 -18.77 14.55 8.78
C ARG A 103 -17.33 14.08 8.97
N ARG A 104 -17.10 13.06 9.79
CA ARG A 104 -15.77 12.47 10.04
C ARG A 104 -15.19 11.86 8.78
N LEU A 105 -15.97 11.05 8.05
CA LEU A 105 -15.55 10.46 6.77
C LEU A 105 -15.12 11.53 5.77
N LYS A 106 -15.91 12.61 5.61
CA LYS A 106 -15.56 13.73 4.73
C LYS A 106 -14.25 14.41 5.14
N GLN A 107 -14.09 14.71 6.43
CA GLN A 107 -12.91 15.38 6.96
C GLN A 107 -11.65 14.52 6.83
N ALA A 108 -11.75 13.23 7.13
CA ALA A 108 -10.62 12.33 7.15
C ALA A 108 -10.18 11.90 5.74
N LEU A 109 -11.12 11.72 4.79
CA LEU A 109 -10.85 11.15 3.47
C LEU A 109 -10.68 12.19 2.35
N ASP A 110 -11.27 13.38 2.49
CA ASP A 110 -11.19 14.44 1.48
C ASP A 110 -11.57 13.92 0.06
N ASN A 111 -10.70 14.02 -0.94
CA ASN A 111 -10.98 13.56 -2.30
C ASN A 111 -11.29 12.06 -2.40
N ALA A 112 -10.73 11.24 -1.52
CA ALA A 112 -11.01 9.80 -1.49
C ALA A 112 -12.47 9.50 -1.07
N TYR A 113 -13.12 10.42 -0.34
CA TYR A 113 -14.55 10.32 -0.05
C TYR A 113 -15.39 10.48 -1.31
N LEU A 114 -15.06 11.47 -2.16
CA LEU A 114 -15.76 11.70 -3.42
C LEU A 114 -15.59 10.50 -4.36
N LEU A 115 -14.37 9.94 -4.42
CA LEU A 115 -14.10 8.70 -5.16
C LEU A 115 -14.99 7.55 -4.68
N ALA A 116 -15.13 7.38 -3.36
CA ALA A 116 -15.99 6.34 -2.80
C ALA A 116 -17.47 6.55 -3.13
N LEU A 117 -17.94 7.78 -3.33
CA LEU A 117 -19.32 8.06 -3.74
C LEU A 117 -19.56 7.91 -5.25
N ASP A 118 -18.51 7.93 -6.07
CA ASP A 118 -18.64 7.88 -7.52
C ASP A 118 -18.99 6.46 -8.03
N SER A 119 -20.24 6.27 -8.43
CA SER A 119 -20.72 5.00 -9.00
C SER A 119 -20.20 4.71 -10.40
N LEU A 120 -19.65 5.70 -11.11
CA LEU A 120 -19.03 5.50 -12.43
C LEU A 120 -17.64 4.86 -12.31
N VAL A 121 -16.96 5.08 -11.18
CA VAL A 121 -15.69 4.40 -10.88
C VAL A 121 -15.96 2.96 -10.51
N TRP A 122 -16.86 2.73 -9.56
CA TRP A 122 -17.33 1.40 -9.18
C TRP A 122 -18.74 1.48 -8.57
N ASP A 123 -19.64 0.62 -9.04
CA ASP A 123 -21.04 0.61 -8.60
C ASP A 123 -21.23 0.11 -7.15
N GLY A 124 -20.18 -0.43 -6.52
CA GLY A 124 -20.20 -0.87 -5.13
C GLY A 124 -20.99 -2.16 -4.92
N LYS A 125 -21.29 -2.93 -5.98
CA LYS A 125 -21.99 -4.19 -5.82
C LYS A 125 -21.04 -5.25 -5.26
N VAL A 126 -21.37 -5.73 -4.08
CA VAL A 126 -20.71 -6.83 -3.39
C VAL A 126 -21.75 -7.86 -2.96
N GLN A 127 -21.30 -9.08 -2.67
CA GLN A 127 -22.16 -10.10 -2.06
C GLN A 127 -22.74 -9.59 -0.74
N ALA A 128 -23.99 -9.94 -0.43
CA ALA A 128 -24.69 -9.40 0.75
C ALA A 128 -23.95 -9.64 2.07
N GLN A 129 -23.31 -10.81 2.23
CA GLN A 129 -22.50 -11.13 3.41
C GLN A 129 -21.30 -10.20 3.55
N LEU A 130 -20.57 -9.94 2.47
CA LEU A 130 -19.45 -9.01 2.47
C LEU A 130 -19.93 -7.58 2.73
N GLY A 131 -21.05 -7.17 2.13
CA GLY A 131 -21.65 -5.85 2.40
C GLY A 131 -22.00 -5.66 3.88
N ALA A 132 -22.59 -6.68 4.52
CA ALA A 132 -22.88 -6.65 5.95
C ALA A 132 -21.60 -6.58 6.81
N GLN A 133 -20.56 -7.33 6.44
CA GLN A 133 -19.27 -7.30 7.10
C GLN A 133 -18.61 -5.91 7.01
N LEU A 134 -18.53 -5.32 5.81
CA LEU A 134 -17.94 -4.00 5.59
C LEU A 134 -18.66 -2.92 6.40
N ASN A 135 -20.00 -2.99 6.47
CA ASN A 135 -20.79 -2.09 7.30
C ASN A 135 -20.47 -2.24 8.79
N ALA A 136 -20.40 -3.47 9.30
CA ALA A 136 -20.11 -3.73 10.71
C ALA A 136 -18.69 -3.27 11.10
N GLU A 137 -17.69 -3.53 10.26
CA GLU A 137 -16.31 -3.10 10.48
C GLU A 137 -16.18 -1.57 10.46
N LEU A 138 -16.79 -0.90 9.48
CA LEU A 138 -16.75 0.55 9.38
C LEU A 138 -17.50 1.20 10.55
N ASP A 139 -18.68 0.70 10.92
CA ASP A 139 -19.43 1.21 12.07
C ASP A 139 -18.64 1.02 13.37
N ALA A 140 -17.98 -0.13 13.57
CA ALA A 140 -17.12 -0.36 14.73
C ALA A 140 -15.96 0.64 14.78
N ALA A 141 -15.30 0.90 13.64
CA ALA A 141 -14.21 1.87 13.57
C ALA A 141 -14.68 3.32 13.80
N LEU A 142 -15.90 3.67 13.38
CA LEU A 142 -16.48 5.00 13.57
C LEU A 142 -16.99 5.25 14.99
N ARG A 143 -17.16 4.21 15.83
CA ARG A 143 -17.48 4.36 17.25
C ARG A 143 -16.29 4.83 18.08
N ASP A 144 -15.07 4.57 17.61
CA ASP A 144 -13.86 5.14 18.21
C ASP A 144 -13.86 6.66 17.96
N PRO A 145 -13.75 7.52 18.99
CA PRO A 145 -13.68 8.96 18.79
C PRO A 145 -12.43 9.42 18.03
N ASP A 146 -11.37 8.60 17.99
CA ASP A 146 -10.18 8.85 17.17
C ASP A 146 -10.40 8.32 15.73
N ASP A 147 -10.04 9.12 14.73
CA ASP A 147 -10.13 8.74 13.32
C ASP A 147 -9.06 7.69 12.94
N ARG A 148 -8.05 7.45 13.80
CA ARG A 148 -6.99 6.45 13.56
C ARG A 148 -7.55 5.06 13.26
N SER A 149 -8.50 4.58 14.06
CA SER A 149 -9.08 3.24 13.88
C SER A 149 -9.74 3.07 12.51
N MET A 150 -10.42 4.11 12.03
CA MET A 150 -11.02 4.16 10.68
C MET A 150 -9.94 4.23 9.59
N LEU A 151 -8.94 5.10 9.76
CA LEU A 151 -7.86 5.24 8.78
C LEU A 151 -7.04 3.95 8.65
N ASP A 152 -6.73 3.28 9.76
CA ASP A 152 -6.03 2.00 9.79
C ASP A 152 -6.85 0.86 9.18
N LEU A 153 -8.19 0.89 9.32
CA LEU A 153 -9.08 -0.05 8.65
C LEU A 153 -9.00 0.10 7.13
N LEU A 154 -9.16 1.33 6.64
CA LEU A 154 -9.14 1.63 5.21
C LEU A 154 -7.76 1.37 4.59
N ASP A 155 -6.68 1.75 5.29
CA ASP A 155 -5.30 1.54 4.86
C ASP A 155 -5.00 0.04 4.73
N ARG A 156 -5.35 -0.78 5.74
CA ARG A 156 -5.20 -2.24 5.67
C ARG A 156 -5.95 -2.85 4.48
N ARG A 157 -7.18 -2.42 4.23
CA ARG A 157 -7.96 -2.92 3.09
C ARG A 157 -7.36 -2.49 1.76
N GLY A 158 -7.01 -1.21 1.61
CA GLY A 158 -6.39 -0.69 0.40
C GLY A 158 -5.08 -1.39 0.05
N ARG A 159 -4.28 -1.77 1.06
CA ARG A 159 -3.06 -2.57 0.86
C ARG A 159 -3.36 -3.99 0.41
N ALA A 160 -4.37 -4.63 0.98
CA ALA A 160 -4.77 -5.97 0.56
C ALA A 160 -5.22 -5.99 -0.91
N GLU A 161 -6.03 -5.00 -1.32
CA GLU A 161 -6.45 -4.81 -2.72
C GLU A 161 -5.24 -4.59 -3.65
N LEU A 162 -4.34 -3.67 -3.30
CA LEU A 162 -3.15 -3.38 -4.08
C LEU A 162 -2.25 -4.61 -4.21
N ARG A 163 -1.95 -5.30 -3.09
CA ARG A 163 -1.06 -6.45 -3.06
C ARG A 163 -1.57 -7.58 -3.96
N LEU A 164 -2.81 -8.01 -3.76
CA LEU A 164 -3.40 -9.15 -4.49
C LEU A 164 -3.59 -8.86 -6.00
N TRP A 165 -3.73 -7.58 -6.36
CA TRP A 165 -3.71 -7.16 -7.76
C TRP A 165 -2.29 -7.13 -8.32
N ALA A 166 -1.35 -6.52 -7.60
CA ALA A 166 0.03 -6.32 -8.03
C ALA A 166 0.80 -7.64 -8.14
N GLU A 167 0.59 -8.61 -7.24
CA GLU A 167 1.23 -9.94 -7.32
C GLU A 167 1.05 -10.62 -8.69
N ARG A 168 -0.07 -10.33 -9.37
CA ARG A 168 -0.39 -10.89 -10.70
C ARG A 168 0.01 -10.00 -11.87
N ARG A 169 0.01 -8.68 -11.69
CA ARG A 169 0.18 -7.71 -12.80
C ARG A 169 1.45 -6.88 -12.74
N ASP A 170 1.95 -6.57 -11.55
CA ASP A 170 3.18 -5.82 -11.30
C ASP A 170 3.88 -6.37 -10.04
N PRO A 171 4.57 -7.53 -10.12
CA PRO A 171 5.21 -8.16 -8.97
C PRO A 171 6.27 -7.26 -8.30
N GLY A 172 6.91 -6.36 -9.07
CA GLY A 172 7.85 -5.38 -8.52
C GLY A 172 7.16 -4.36 -7.62
N LEU A 173 5.97 -3.90 -8.00
CA LEU A 173 5.14 -3.06 -7.14
C LEU A 173 4.62 -3.82 -5.91
N ALA A 174 4.28 -5.10 -6.05
CA ALA A 174 3.87 -5.93 -4.92
C ALA A 174 4.98 -6.00 -3.86
N ASP A 175 6.19 -6.37 -4.26
CA ASP A 175 7.38 -6.38 -3.41
C ASP A 175 7.63 -5.00 -2.79
N TRP A 176 7.61 -3.94 -3.60
CA TRP A 176 7.86 -2.59 -3.13
C TRP A 176 6.85 -2.11 -2.09
N SER A 177 5.55 -2.28 -2.37
CA SER A 177 4.48 -1.86 -1.45
C SER A 177 4.56 -2.54 -0.09
N ARG A 178 5.07 -3.78 -0.07
CA ARG A 178 5.34 -4.54 1.15
C ARG A 178 6.54 -3.99 1.92
N LEU A 179 7.65 -3.71 1.24
CA LEU A 179 8.86 -3.21 1.89
C LEU A 179 8.71 -1.84 2.58
N LEU A 180 7.70 -1.05 2.22
CA LEU A 180 7.44 0.28 2.79
C LEU A 180 6.91 0.25 4.24
N LEU A 181 6.50 -0.91 4.73
CA LEU A 181 5.90 -1.09 6.05
C LEU A 181 6.68 -2.09 6.91
N PRO A 182 6.49 -2.07 8.24
CA PRO A 182 7.04 -3.09 9.11
C PRO A 182 6.66 -4.51 8.69
N ARG A 183 7.66 -5.41 8.67
CA ARG A 183 7.54 -6.83 8.30
C ARG A 183 6.37 -7.53 9.02
N GLY A 184 6.20 -7.25 10.32
CA GLY A 184 5.15 -7.83 11.15
C GLY A 184 3.71 -7.45 10.77
N LEU A 185 3.51 -6.39 9.95
CA LEU A 185 2.19 -6.01 9.46
C LEU A 185 1.73 -6.85 8.26
N HIS A 186 2.61 -7.66 7.68
CA HIS A 186 2.30 -8.48 6.51
C HIS A 186 1.92 -9.91 6.84
N ASP A 187 1.85 -10.25 8.13
CA ASP A 187 1.39 -11.55 8.58
C ASP A 187 -0.01 -11.78 7.99
N PRO A 188 -0.24 -12.90 7.27
CA PRO A 188 -1.49 -13.12 6.55
C PRO A 188 -2.62 -13.31 7.55
N SER A 189 -3.24 -12.20 7.97
CA SER A 189 -4.57 -12.27 8.56
C SER A 189 -5.47 -12.87 7.48
N ALA A 190 -5.98 -14.07 7.74
CA ALA A 190 -6.80 -14.85 6.80
C ALA A 190 -8.10 -14.14 6.37
N SER A 191 -8.40 -12.96 6.93
CA SER A 191 -9.67 -12.23 6.72
C SER A 191 -9.64 -11.17 5.62
N LEU A 192 -8.46 -10.74 5.13
CA LEU A 192 -8.38 -9.67 4.13
C LEU A 192 -8.34 -10.23 2.70
N VAL A 193 -9.53 -10.46 2.15
CA VAL A 193 -9.73 -10.87 0.74
C VAL A 193 -9.97 -9.63 -0.12
N ALA A 194 -9.19 -9.43 -1.19
CA ALA A 194 -9.47 -8.40 -2.18
C ALA A 194 -10.82 -8.66 -2.87
N HIS A 195 -11.67 -7.65 -2.99
CA HIS A 195 -12.98 -7.76 -3.63
C HIS A 195 -13.21 -6.72 -4.72
N LEU A 196 -12.32 -5.74 -4.88
CA LEU A 196 -12.46 -4.78 -5.96
C LEU A 196 -12.31 -5.48 -7.31
N PRO A 197 -13.12 -5.12 -8.32
CA PRO A 197 -12.92 -5.61 -9.67
C PRO A 197 -11.50 -5.25 -10.17
N PRO A 198 -10.79 -6.17 -10.82
CA PRO A 198 -9.40 -5.94 -11.22
C PRO A 198 -9.21 -4.70 -12.12
N GLU A 199 -10.18 -4.43 -12.99
CA GLU A 199 -10.24 -3.25 -13.86
C GLU A 199 -10.36 -1.93 -13.10
N THR A 200 -11.03 -1.94 -11.94
CA THR A 200 -11.15 -0.77 -11.06
C THR A 200 -9.80 -0.43 -10.43
N VAL A 201 -9.10 -1.45 -9.94
CA VAL A 201 -7.73 -1.29 -9.39
C VAL A 201 -6.77 -0.82 -10.47
N GLU A 202 -6.87 -1.40 -11.68
CA GLU A 202 -6.05 -1.03 -12.83
C GLU A 202 -6.28 0.43 -13.26
N ARG A 203 -7.52 0.90 -13.28
CA ARG A 203 -7.86 2.30 -13.57
C ARG A 203 -7.21 3.26 -12.56
N LEU A 204 -7.32 2.97 -11.27
CA LEU A 204 -6.68 3.79 -10.23
C LEU A 204 -5.16 3.74 -10.31
N HIS A 205 -4.58 2.56 -10.53
CA HIS A 205 -3.16 2.39 -10.76
C HIS A 205 -2.68 3.25 -11.94
N ALA A 206 -3.35 3.20 -13.09
CA ALA A 206 -3.00 4.00 -14.26
C ALA A 206 -3.12 5.52 -13.98
N HIS A 207 -4.19 5.94 -13.30
CA HIS A 207 -4.41 7.34 -12.92
C HIS A 207 -3.32 7.89 -12.02
N HIS A 208 -2.94 7.16 -10.98
CA HIS A 208 -1.87 7.56 -10.06
C HIS A 208 -0.48 7.49 -10.70
N GLY A 209 -0.26 6.52 -11.59
CA GLY A 209 0.98 6.36 -12.36
C GLY A 209 1.22 7.49 -13.35
N ALA A 210 0.16 8.02 -13.98
CA ALA A 210 0.25 9.12 -14.95
C ALA A 210 0.43 10.50 -14.30
N ARG A 211 0.06 10.66 -13.03
CA ARG A 211 0.17 11.95 -12.33
C ARG A 211 1.63 12.30 -12.05
N PRO A 212 2.11 13.51 -12.39
CA PRO A 212 3.43 13.96 -11.98
C PRO A 212 3.50 14.02 -10.45
N LEU A 213 4.64 13.65 -9.87
CA LEU A 213 4.93 13.95 -8.48
C LEU A 213 5.01 15.48 -8.39
N ALA A 214 4.12 16.11 -7.63
CA ALA A 214 4.25 17.53 -7.36
C ALA A 214 5.65 17.77 -6.75
N ALA A 215 6.39 18.72 -7.33
CA ALA A 215 7.73 19.13 -6.92
C ALA A 215 7.74 19.77 -5.53
#